data_AF-A0A8S9HGR1-F1
#
_entry.id   AF-A0A8S9HGR1-F1
#
_cell.length_a   1.000
_cell.length_b   1.000
_cell.length_c   1.000
_cell.angle_alpha   90.00
_cell.angle_beta   90.00
_cell.angle_gamma   90.00
#
_symmetry.space_group_name_H-M   'P 1'
#
loop_
_entity.id
_entity.type
_entity.pdbx_description
1 polymer ?
#
loop_
_entity_poly.entity_id
_entity_poly.type
_entity_poly.pdbx_seq_one_letter_code
_entity_poly.pdbx_strand_id
1 'polypeptide(L)' 'MYGDYRNGVPIGVQAPSYVYYPPGFRQILNYIKNKYGNPLTCITENGIGDLDMGNLTLSNALADNG' A
#
# COMPACT_ATOMS: atom_id res chain seq x y z
N MET A 1 -9.83 13.69 -5.60
CA MET A 1 -8.58 12.89 -5.55
C MET A 1 -7.46 13.74 -4.92
N TYR A 2 -7.56 14.06 -3.62
CA TYR A 2 -6.60 14.95 -2.93
C TYR A 2 -5.65 14.21 -1.98
N GLY A 3 -5.82 12.89 -1.80
CA GLY A 3 -5.04 12.11 -0.83
C GLY A 3 -3.63 11.72 -1.30
N ASP A 4 -3.41 11.66 -2.61
CA ASP A 4 -2.21 11.05 -3.21
C ASP A 4 -1.05 12.05 -3.44
N TYR A 5 -1.33 13.35 -3.33
CA TYR A 5 -0.39 14.43 -3.61
C TYR A 5 -0.37 15.44 -2.47
N ARG A 6 0.83 15.91 -2.11
CA ARG A 6 1.03 17.06 -1.22
C ARG A 6 1.74 18.15 -2.01
N ASN A 7 1.08 19.30 -2.17
CA ASN A 7 1.61 20.45 -2.91
C ASN A 7 2.05 20.08 -4.35
N GLY A 8 1.28 19.20 -5.01
CA GLY A 8 1.58 18.73 -6.36
C GLY A 8 2.66 17.64 -6.45
N VAL A 9 3.28 17.24 -5.33
CA VAL A 9 4.26 16.14 -5.28
C VAL A 9 3.58 14.86 -4.78
N PRO A 10 3.73 13.71 -5.45
CA PRO A 10 3.23 12.43 -4.95
C PRO A 10 3.73 12.16 -3.53
N ILE A 11 2.84 11.69 -2.66
CA ILE A 11 3.24 11.39 -1.26
C ILE A 11 4.07 10.11 -1.14
N GLY A 12 4.11 9.27 -2.18
CA GLY A 12 4.77 7.98 -2.21
C GLY A 12 4.88 7.43 -3.63
N VAL A 13 5.05 6.11 -3.74
CA VAL A 13 5.16 5.41 -5.02
C VAL A 13 3.76 5.22 -5.62
N GLN A 14 3.54 5.66 -6.85
CA GLN A 14 2.27 5.47 -7.53
C GLN A 14 2.11 4.00 -7.93
N ALA A 15 1.14 3.32 -7.31
CA ALA A 15 0.68 2.00 -7.70
C ALA A 15 -0.60 2.13 -8.57
N PRO A 16 -1.09 1.04 -9.18
CA PRO A 16 -2.22 1.10 -10.12
C PRO A 16 -3.51 1.64 -9.49
N SER A 17 -3.75 1.28 -8.23
CA SER A 17 -5.02 1.56 -7.54
C SER A 17 -4.91 2.59 -6.41
N TYR A 18 -3.69 2.92 -5.95
CA TYR A 18 -3.45 3.85 -4.84
C TYR A 18 -1.97 4.29 -4.79
N VAL A 19 -1.61 5.23 -3.92
CA VAL A 19 -0.21 5.59 -3.64
C VAL A 19 0.33 4.82 -2.44
N TYR A 20 1.40 4.06 -2.65
CA TYR A 20 2.08 3.29 -1.62
C TYR A 20 3.09 4.16 -0.86
N TYR A 21 2.90 4.28 0.46
CA TYR A 21 3.74 5.08 1.34
C TYR A 21 4.16 4.28 2.60
N PRO A 22 5.26 3.50 2.55
CA PRO A 22 5.72 2.66 3.66
C PRO A 22 5.81 3.37 5.01
N PRO A 23 6.30 4.62 5.11
CA PRO A 23 6.36 5.31 6.40
C PRO A 23 4.98 5.54 7.03
N GLY A 24 3.92 5.66 6.23
CA GLY A 24 2.54 5.81 6.70
C GLY A 24 2.05 4.58 7.46
N PHE A 25 2.51 3.38 7.08
CA PHE A 25 2.13 2.15 7.76
C PHE A 25 2.68 2.08 9.19
N ARG A 26 3.92 2.55 9.42
CA ARG A 26 4.44 2.71 10.79
C ARG A 26 3.67 3.78 11.57
N GLN A 27 3.31 4.88 10.91
CA GLN A 27 2.55 5.98 11.55
C GLN A 27 1.18 5.52 12.05
N ILE A 28 0.45 4.71 11.26
CA ILE A 28 -0.85 4.20 11.69
C ILE A 28 -0.72 3.21 12.86
N LEU A 29 0.30 2.35 12.86
CA LEU A 29 0.56 1.45 14.01
C LEU A 29 0.93 2.23 15.27
N ASN A 30 1.75 3.28 15.15
CA ASN A 30 2.07 4.17 16.28
C ASN A 30 0.82 4.90 16.79
N TYR A 31 -0.07 5.33 15.89
CA TYR A 31 -1.33 5.94 16.26
C TYR A 31 -2.23 4.95 16.99
N ILE A 32 -2.36 3.71 16.50
CA ILE A 32 -3.12 2.66 17.17
C ILE A 32 -2.58 2.44 18.59
N LYS A 33 -1.27 2.28 18.70
CA LYS A 33 -0.56 2.13 19.98
C LYS A 33 -0.88 3.27 20.95
N ASN A 34 -0.68 4.52 20.53
CA ASN A 34 -0.77 5.67 21.41
C ASN A 34 -2.21 6.07 21.73
N LYS A 35 -3.14 5.93 20.78
CA LYS A 35 -4.53 6.36 20.95
C LYS A 35 -5.40 5.32 21.66
N TYR A 36 -5.16 4.04 21.44
CA TYR A 36 -6.03 2.96 21.94
C TYR A 36 -5.36 2.09 23.01
N GLY A 37 -4.22 2.52 23.57
CA GLY A 37 -3.58 1.81 24.68
C GLY A 37 -2.86 0.53 24.26
N ASN A 38 -2.31 0.49 23.04
CA ASN A 38 -1.53 -0.62 22.51
C ASN A 38 -2.22 -2.01 22.61
N PRO A 39 -3.44 -2.18 22.05
CA PRO A 39 -4.08 -3.48 22.02
C PRO A 39 -3.26 -4.46 21.16
N LEU A 40 -3.46 -5.77 21.38
CA LEU A 40 -2.93 -6.79 20.49
C LEU A 40 -3.42 -6.51 19.06
N THR A 41 -2.49 -6.23 18.16
CA THR A 41 -2.77 -5.82 16.79
C THR A 41 -2.02 -6.75 15.85
N CYS A 42 -2.75 -7.44 14.98
CA CYS A 42 -2.19 -8.26 13.91
C CYS A 42 -2.44 -7.57 12.58
N ILE A 43 -1.46 -7.62 11.68
CA ILE A 43 -1.62 -7.17 10.31
C ILE A 43 -2.17 -8.36 9.53
N THR A 44 -3.44 -8.30 9.16
CA THR A 44 -4.07 -9.36 8.36
C THR A 44 -3.84 -9.17 6.87
N GLU A 45 -3.67 -7.92 6.41
CA GLU A 45 -3.46 -7.58 5.01
C GLU A 45 -2.51 -6.38 4.86
N ASN A 46 -1.58 -6.48 3.91
CA ASN A 46 -0.78 -5.38 3.38
C ASN A 46 -0.14 -5.84 2.06
N GLY A 47 -0.40 -5.15 0.96
CA GLY A 47 0.14 -5.55 -0.35
C GLY A 47 -0.17 -4.53 -1.44
N ILE A 48 0.66 -4.52 -2.47
CA ILE A 48 0.49 -3.71 -3.69
C ILE A 48 -0.02 -4.65 -4.78
N GLY A 49 -0.95 -4.17 -5.61
CA GLY A 49 -1.37 -4.89 -6.81
C GLY A 49 -0.53 -4.48 -8.01
N ASP A 50 -0.27 -5.44 -8.90
CA ASP A 50 0.37 -5.18 -10.18
C ASP A 50 -0.55 -4.44 -11.15
N LEU A 51 0.08 -3.74 -12.10
CA LEU A 51 -0.61 -3.15 -13.23
C LEU A 51 -1.05 -4.27 -14.18
N ASP A 52 -2.33 -4.58 -14.20
CA ASP A 52 -2.91 -5.50 -15.19
C ASP A 52 -3.35 -4.71 -16.44
N MET A 53 -2.63 -4.92 -17.55
CA MET A 53 -2.97 -4.36 -18.86
C MET A 53 -4.01 -5.20 -19.62
N GLY A 54 -4.52 -6.28 -19.02
CA GLY A 54 -5.50 -7.19 -19.61
C GLY A 54 -4.93 -8.16 -20.64
N ASN A 55 -3.61 -8.23 -20.78
CA ASN A 55 -2.91 -9.11 -21.72
C ASN A 55 -1.82 -9.97 -21.04
N LEU A 56 -1.87 -10.10 -19.71
CA LEU A 56 -0.95 -10.94 -18.96
C LEU A 56 -1.11 -12.41 -19.36
N THR A 57 -0.03 -13.05 -19.81
CA THR A 57 -0.08 -14.48 -20.17
C THR A 57 -0.18 -15.33 -18.91
N LEU A 58 -0.78 -16.52 -19.01
CA LEU A 58 -0.84 -17.47 -17.89
C LEU A 58 0.56 -17.82 -17.36
N SER A 59 1.53 -18.00 -18.26
CA SER A 59 2.92 -18.30 -17.86
C SER A 59 3.53 -17.16 -17.05
N ASN A 60 3.24 -15.91 -17.40
CA ASN A 60 3.73 -14.74 -16.68
C ASN A 60 3.00 -14.57 -15.34
N ALA A 61 1.69 -14.79 -15.29
CA ALA A 61 0.91 -14.74 -14.06
C ALA A 61 1.35 -15.80 -13.04
N LEU A 62 1.69 -17.01 -13.51
CA LEU A 62 2.17 -18.10 -12.64
C LEU A 62 3.63 -17.92 -12.19
N ALA A 63 4.43 -17.16 -12.94
CA ALA A 63 5.83 -16.92 -12.59
C ALA A 63 5.99 -15.94 -11.42
N ASP A 64 4.93 -15.20 -11.06
CA ASP A 64 4.82 -14.24 -9.95
C ASP A 64 6.17 -13.75 -9.41
N ASN A 65 6.67 -12.66 -9.98
CA ASN A 65 7.99 -12.13 -9.66
C ASN A 65 7.99 -11.10 -8.52
N GLY A 66 6.81 -10.73 -7.98
CA GLY A 66 6.67 -9.76 -6.89
C GLY A 66 7.17 -8.35 -7.21
#